data_AF-A0A4Y3PF02-F1
#
_entry.id   AF-A0A4Y3PF02-F1
#
_cell.length_a   1.000
_cell.length_b   1.000
_cell.length_c   1.000
_cell.angle_alpha   90.00
_cell.angle_beta   90.00
_cell.angle_gamma   90.00
#
_symmetry.space_group_name_H-M   'P 1'
#
loop_
_entity.id
_entity.type
_entity.pdbx_description
1 polymer ?
#
loop_
_entity_poly.entity_id
_entity_poly.type
_entity_poly.pdbx_seq_one_letter_code
_entity_poly.pdbx_strand_id
1 'polypeptide(L)'
;MEYVHVPAPIESQVEAKKVVVEQALFQAFNPYAGLTKQAPSAKSNAMVYSVREGDTLSGIAERYGLTLKKLVETNQISNPGLLSVGMKLVIAKDEVTHMVKQGETIDYIARRYGVSKELLLDRNPLLKWLSDNLYVGQVVYIPVAGGPPMQAEELQQKRNTTQAASRQVVARIRGRMDWPVEGATITSGFGTRWGKVHKGVDLWNEQEAKTPILAAKAGKVVEAGANRSGYGRMVVLDHGDGLQTFYAHMRTILVTSGQSVEAGDVLGYMGQTGDSTGYHLHFEVRQDDVPINPLPYLGR
;
A
#
# COMPACT_ATOMS: atom_id res chain seq x y z
N MET A 1 16.27 -7.20 52.77
CA MET A 1 15.01 -6.43 52.93
C MET A 1 15.12 -5.23 52.00
N GLU A 2 14.68 -5.38 50.75
CA GLU A 2 14.63 -4.26 49.81
C GLU A 2 13.39 -3.42 50.11
N TYR A 3 13.62 -2.18 50.55
CA TYR A 3 12.56 -1.19 50.68
C TYR A 3 12.02 -0.88 49.29
N VAL A 4 10.82 -1.38 48.98
CA VAL A 4 10.06 -0.90 47.83
C VAL A 4 9.59 0.50 48.19
N HIS A 5 10.35 1.51 47.76
CA HIS A 5 9.87 2.88 47.79
C HIS A 5 8.71 2.97 46.80
N VAL A 6 7.49 2.94 47.32
CA VAL A 6 6.30 3.28 46.53
C VAL A 6 6.33 4.80 46.38
N PRO A 7 6.60 5.35 45.18
CA PRO A 7 6.56 6.79 45.00
C PRO A 7 5.15 7.30 45.28
N ALA A 8 5.04 8.50 45.84
CA ALA A 8 3.76 9.16 46.09
C ALA A 8 2.93 9.24 44.79
N PRO A 9 1.59 9.24 44.87
CA PRO A 9 0.73 9.44 43.70
C PRO A 9 1.13 10.75 43.01
N ILE A 10 1.44 10.68 41.72
CA ILE A 10 1.81 11.87 40.94
C ILE A 10 0.51 12.62 40.63
N GLU A 11 0.31 13.77 41.27
CA GLU A 11 -0.96 14.52 41.19
C GLU A 11 -0.89 15.69 40.20
N SER A 12 0.30 15.99 39.63
CA SER A 12 0.48 17.13 38.74
C SER A 12 1.55 16.94 37.66
N GLN A 13 1.45 17.72 36.56
CA GLN A 13 2.47 17.78 35.51
C GLN A 13 3.85 18.23 36.03
N VAL A 14 3.89 19.09 37.05
CA VAL A 14 5.14 19.60 37.65
C VAL A 14 5.90 18.47 38.36
N GLU A 15 5.16 17.63 39.07
CA GLU A 15 5.71 16.48 39.78
C GLU A 15 6.17 15.39 38.81
N ALA A 16 5.40 15.12 37.74
CA ALA A 16 5.82 14.23 36.66
C ALA A 16 7.13 14.69 36.00
N LYS A 17 7.28 16.00 35.73
CA LYS A 17 8.51 16.58 35.18
C LYS A 17 9.70 16.39 36.14
N LYS A 18 9.50 16.63 37.44
CA LYS A 18 10.56 16.46 38.45
C LYS A 18 11.06 15.03 38.50
N VAL A 19 10.15 14.05 38.52
CA VAL A 19 10.50 12.61 38.53
C VAL A 19 11.26 12.21 37.26
N VAL A 20 10.86 12.70 36.09
CA VAL A 20 11.56 12.40 34.83
C VAL A 20 12.95 13.03 34.77
N VAL A 21 13.11 14.27 35.26
CA VAL A 21 14.41 14.93 35.36
C VAL A 21 15.32 14.19 36.34
N GLU A 22 14.82 13.80 37.52
CA GLU A 22 15.58 13.01 38.49
C GLU A 22 16.00 11.63 37.93
N GLN A 23 15.12 10.94 37.21
CA GLN A 23 15.45 9.69 36.52
C GLN A 23 16.52 9.89 35.43
N ALA A 24 16.38 10.93 34.61
CA ALA A 24 17.35 11.23 33.56
C ALA A 24 18.73 11.61 34.14
N LEU A 25 18.75 12.41 35.21
CA LEU A 25 19.97 12.76 35.94
C LEU A 25 20.61 11.53 36.60
N PHE A 26 19.82 10.68 37.25
CA PHE A 26 20.32 9.44 37.84
C PHE A 26 20.96 8.53 36.79
N GLN A 27 20.36 8.40 35.61
CA GLN A 27 20.94 7.59 34.52
C GLN A 27 22.17 8.24 33.88
N ALA A 28 22.19 9.58 33.74
CA ALA A 28 23.31 10.30 33.14
C ALA A 28 24.55 10.35 34.05
N PHE A 29 24.37 10.35 35.37
CA PHE A 29 25.45 10.54 36.35
C PHE A 29 25.78 9.30 37.18
N ASN A 30 25.12 8.16 36.97
CA ASN A 30 25.53 6.91 37.58
C ASN A 30 26.81 6.39 36.86
N PRO A 31 27.98 6.34 37.52
CA PRO A 31 29.26 5.99 36.89
C PRO A 31 29.32 4.55 36.36
N TYR A 32 28.32 3.71 36.67
CA TYR A 32 28.16 2.36 36.14
C TYR A 32 27.21 2.26 34.93
N ALA A 33 26.50 3.33 34.56
CA ALA A 33 25.54 3.32 33.45
C ALA A 33 26.21 3.06 32.08
N GLY A 34 27.46 3.50 31.90
CA GLY A 34 28.24 3.28 30.69
C GLY A 34 28.90 1.89 30.59
N LEU A 35 28.92 1.08 31.66
CA LEU A 35 29.62 -0.21 31.72
C LEU A 35 28.75 -1.41 31.35
N THR A 36 27.46 -1.21 31.07
CA THR A 36 26.59 -2.27 30.53
C THR A 36 26.17 -1.93 29.11
N LYS A 37 27.09 -2.11 28.16
CA LYS A 37 26.70 -2.42 26.77
C LYS A 37 26.14 -3.85 26.72
N GLN A 38 25.07 -4.11 27.48
CA GLN A 38 24.28 -5.31 27.29
C GLN A 38 23.38 -5.04 26.10
N ALA A 39 23.48 -5.89 25.08
CA ALA A 39 22.40 -6.11 24.12
C ALA A 39 21.07 -6.19 24.88
N PRO A 40 19.95 -5.71 24.33
CA PRO A 40 18.67 -5.68 25.04
C PRO A 40 18.42 -7.07 25.63
N SER A 41 18.57 -7.20 26.95
CA SER A 41 18.28 -8.46 27.61
C SER A 41 16.77 -8.59 27.58
N ALA A 42 16.27 -9.42 26.67
CA ALA A 42 14.88 -9.81 26.61
C ALA A 42 14.57 -10.61 27.88
N LYS A 43 14.27 -9.91 28.98
CA LYS A 43 13.52 -10.52 30.07
C LYS A 43 12.09 -10.68 29.59
N SER A 44 11.60 -11.91 29.55
CA SER A 44 10.23 -12.25 29.18
C SER A 44 9.26 -11.65 30.22
N ASN A 45 8.77 -10.44 29.96
CA ASN A 45 7.85 -9.74 30.85
C ASN A 45 6.42 -9.99 30.35
N ALA A 46 5.77 -11.01 30.92
CA ALA A 46 4.37 -11.29 30.67
C ALA A 46 3.48 -10.28 31.43
N MET A 47 2.60 -9.58 30.71
CA MET A 47 1.59 -8.68 31.29
C MET A 47 0.24 -9.40 31.38
N VAL A 48 -0.56 -9.16 32.42
CA VAL A 48 -1.93 -9.69 32.54
C VAL A 48 -2.94 -8.60 32.21
N TYR A 49 -3.74 -8.80 31.17
CA TYR A 49 -4.86 -7.95 30.78
C TYR A 49 -6.19 -8.51 31.29
N SER A 50 -7.08 -7.68 31.82
CA SER A 50 -8.45 -8.09 32.18
C SER A 50 -9.44 -7.59 31.12
N VAL A 51 -10.13 -8.53 30.47
CA VAL A 51 -11.10 -8.28 29.40
C VAL A 51 -12.22 -7.38 29.90
N ARG A 52 -12.55 -6.34 29.14
CA ARG A 52 -13.62 -5.39 29.43
C ARG A 52 -14.84 -5.65 28.56
N GLU A 53 -15.97 -5.05 28.93
CA GLU A 53 -17.18 -5.08 28.12
C GLU A 53 -16.91 -4.48 26.74
N GLY A 54 -17.28 -5.21 25.68
CA GLY A 54 -17.06 -4.81 24.29
C GLY A 54 -15.68 -5.15 23.69
N ASP A 55 -14.76 -5.74 24.46
CA ASP A 55 -13.49 -6.21 23.90
C ASP A 55 -13.69 -7.47 23.02
N THR A 56 -12.85 -7.60 21.99
CA THR A 56 -12.71 -8.84 21.19
C THR A 56 -11.26 -9.32 21.24
N LEU A 57 -10.99 -10.62 21.07
CA LEU A 57 -9.62 -11.13 21.07
C LEU A 57 -8.80 -10.51 19.94
N SER A 58 -9.43 -10.26 18.78
CA SER A 58 -8.80 -9.58 17.66
C SER A 58 -8.46 -8.13 18.00
N GLY A 59 -9.39 -7.39 18.61
CA GLY A 59 -9.15 -6.01 19.02
C GLY A 59 -8.12 -5.88 20.15
N ILE A 60 -8.10 -6.83 21.08
CA ILE A 60 -7.06 -6.92 22.12
C ILE A 60 -5.71 -7.26 21.46
N ALA A 61 -5.66 -8.27 20.59
CA ALA A 61 -4.44 -8.65 19.89
C ALA A 61 -3.88 -7.45 19.10
N GLU A 62 -4.71 -6.78 18.32
CA GLU A 62 -4.36 -5.56 17.58
C GLU A 62 -3.89 -4.44 18.52
N ARG A 63 -4.63 -4.16 19.60
CA ARG A 63 -4.27 -3.15 20.62
C ARG A 63 -2.90 -3.42 21.22
N TYR A 64 -2.56 -4.69 21.43
CA TYR A 64 -1.31 -5.12 22.04
C TYR A 64 -0.22 -5.48 21.02
N GLY A 65 -0.47 -5.32 19.72
CA GLY A 65 0.48 -5.64 18.63
C GLY A 65 0.74 -7.14 18.44
N LEU A 66 -0.11 -8.00 18.97
CA LEU A 66 -0.04 -9.46 18.85
C LEU A 66 -0.85 -9.93 17.64
N THR A 67 -0.46 -11.07 17.07
CA THR A 67 -1.38 -11.80 16.20
C THR A 67 -2.43 -12.49 17.06
N LEU A 68 -3.67 -12.56 16.57
CA LEU A 68 -4.75 -13.30 17.23
C LEU A 68 -4.30 -14.73 17.57
N LYS A 69 -3.62 -15.38 16.62
CA LYS A 69 -3.03 -16.71 16.79
C LYS A 69 -2.08 -16.78 17.99
N LYS A 70 -1.13 -15.84 18.10
CA LYS A 70 -0.17 -15.81 19.22
C LYS A 70 -0.86 -15.56 20.56
N LEU A 71 -1.87 -14.69 20.59
CA LEU A 71 -2.65 -14.41 21.80
C LEU A 71 -3.43 -15.65 22.26
N VAL A 72 -4.09 -16.34 21.33
CA VAL A 72 -4.84 -17.58 21.57
C VAL A 72 -3.92 -18.71 22.04
N GLU A 73 -2.77 -18.90 21.39
CA GLU A 73 -1.76 -19.89 21.78
C GLU A 73 -1.20 -19.63 23.18
N THR A 74 -0.87 -18.36 23.49
CA THR A 74 -0.30 -17.98 24.80
C THR A 74 -1.27 -18.23 25.95
N ASN A 75 -2.57 -18.09 25.67
CA ASN A 75 -3.64 -18.22 26.68
C ASN A 75 -4.40 -19.54 26.60
N GLN A 76 -3.96 -20.46 25.73
CA GLN A 76 -4.58 -21.77 25.51
C GLN A 76 -6.10 -21.70 25.31
N ILE A 77 -6.56 -20.70 24.54
CA ILE A 77 -8.00 -20.43 24.37
C ILE A 77 -8.58 -21.36 23.31
N SER A 78 -9.39 -22.34 23.73
CA SER A 78 -10.01 -23.31 22.81
C SER A 78 -11.13 -22.74 21.94
N ASN A 79 -11.84 -21.70 22.42
CA ASN A 79 -12.91 -21.04 21.65
C ASN A 79 -12.72 -19.51 21.63
N PRO A 80 -12.20 -18.94 20.51
CA PRO A 80 -11.95 -17.51 20.38
C PRO A 80 -13.21 -16.62 20.42
N GLY A 81 -14.41 -17.18 20.27
CA GLY A 81 -15.67 -16.45 20.27
C GLY A 81 -16.30 -16.25 21.66
N LEU A 82 -15.74 -16.85 22.71
CA LEU A 82 -16.30 -16.86 24.08
C LEU A 82 -15.40 -16.06 25.03
N LEU A 83 -15.40 -14.73 24.87
CA LEU A 83 -14.75 -13.81 25.80
C LEU A 83 -15.72 -13.41 26.91
N SER A 84 -15.35 -13.71 28.15
CA SER A 84 -16.08 -13.23 29.33
C SER A 84 -15.43 -11.96 29.88
N VAL A 85 -16.25 -10.96 30.22
CA VAL A 85 -15.78 -9.77 30.94
C VAL A 85 -15.10 -10.20 32.25
N GLY A 86 -13.91 -9.66 32.53
CA GLY A 86 -13.08 -10.03 33.66
C GLY A 86 -12.11 -11.20 33.41
N MET A 87 -12.18 -11.86 32.25
CA MET A 87 -11.20 -12.89 31.87
C MET A 87 -9.79 -12.30 31.83
N LYS A 88 -8.82 -12.99 32.46
CA LYS A 88 -7.42 -12.57 32.50
C LYS A 88 -6.65 -13.21 31.34
N LEU A 89 -6.07 -12.37 30.48
CA LEU A 89 -5.23 -12.77 29.36
C LEU A 89 -3.77 -12.44 29.66
N VAL A 90 -2.89 -13.43 29.55
CA VAL A 90 -1.44 -13.29 29.53
C VAL A 90 -1.00 -12.79 28.17
N ILE A 91 -0.38 -11.62 28.17
CA ILE A 91 0.18 -10.94 27.01
C ILE A 91 1.70 -11.09 27.13
N ALA A 92 2.26 -12.10 26.45
CA ALA A 92 3.71 -12.30 26.40
C ALA A 92 4.34 -11.20 25.53
N LYS A 93 5.18 -10.34 26.12
CA LYS A 93 5.85 -9.26 25.42
C LYS A 93 7.36 -9.31 25.62
N ASP A 94 8.07 -9.08 24.53
CA ASP A 94 9.47 -8.69 24.59
C ASP A 94 9.51 -7.18 24.85
N GLU A 95 10.34 -6.74 25.77
CA GLU A 95 10.43 -5.33 26.13
C GLU A 95 11.71 -4.73 25.58
N VAL A 96 11.57 -3.66 24.80
CA VAL A 96 12.71 -2.90 24.26
C VAL A 96 12.70 -1.52 24.90
N THR A 97 13.86 -1.04 25.35
CA THR A 97 14.02 0.33 25.80
C THR A 97 14.44 1.23 24.63
N HIS A 98 13.87 2.43 24.57
CA HIS A 98 14.25 3.46 23.61
C HIS A 98 14.63 4.74 24.33
N MET A 99 15.80 5.26 24.03
CA MET A 99 16.26 6.56 24.52
C MET A 99 15.81 7.64 23.55
N VAL A 100 14.97 8.55 24.05
CA VAL A 100 14.45 9.70 23.29
C VAL A 100 15.60 10.56 22.79
N LYS A 101 15.60 10.82 21.50
CA LYS A 101 16.51 11.75 20.81
C LYS A 101 15.85 13.12 20.62
N GLN A 102 16.66 14.10 20.30
CA GLN A 102 16.20 15.46 20.02
C GLN A 102 15.12 15.47 18.94
N GLY A 103 13.97 16.06 19.27
CA GLY A 103 12.84 16.22 18.34
C GLY A 103 11.94 15.01 18.16
N GLU A 104 12.19 13.88 18.85
CA GLU A 104 11.29 12.73 18.81
C GLU A 104 10.02 12.98 19.63
N THR A 105 8.88 12.52 19.09
CA THR A 105 7.57 12.58 19.76
C THR A 105 7.10 11.18 20.14
N ILE A 106 6.14 11.08 21.07
CA ILE A 106 5.53 9.78 21.44
C ILE A 106 4.93 9.11 20.20
N ASP A 107 4.26 9.88 19.33
CA ASP A 107 3.72 9.40 18.07
C ASP A 107 4.80 8.89 17.10
N TYR A 108 5.96 9.53 17.06
CA TYR A 108 7.09 9.04 16.28
C TYR A 108 7.63 7.72 16.83
N ILE A 109 7.83 7.62 18.15
CA ILE A 109 8.35 6.42 18.82
C ILE A 109 7.35 5.27 18.68
N ALA A 110 6.06 5.50 18.92
CA ALA A 110 5.01 4.50 18.76
C ALA A 110 5.01 3.93 17.34
N ARG A 111 5.03 4.80 16.32
CA ARG A 111 5.14 4.40 14.91
C ARG A 111 6.42 3.64 14.61
N ARG A 112 7.56 4.10 15.13
CA ARG A 112 8.88 3.48 14.92
C ARG A 112 8.91 2.02 15.38
N TYR A 113 8.22 1.70 16.47
CA TYR A 113 8.21 0.37 17.06
C TYR A 113 6.93 -0.43 16.76
N GLY A 114 6.03 0.11 15.93
CA GLY A 114 4.80 -0.58 15.55
C GLY A 114 3.82 -0.81 16.71
N VAL A 115 3.88 0.03 17.74
CA VAL A 115 2.98 -0.02 18.91
C VAL A 115 1.98 1.14 18.85
N SER A 116 0.81 0.99 19.46
CA SER A 116 -0.14 2.10 19.59
C SER A 116 0.36 3.12 20.61
N LYS A 117 -0.03 4.39 20.42
CA LYS A 117 0.28 5.47 21.36
C LYS A 117 -0.29 5.16 22.74
N GLU A 118 -1.51 4.65 22.78
CA GLU A 118 -2.23 4.27 24.00
C GLU A 118 -1.47 3.19 24.77
N LEU A 119 -0.96 2.18 24.06
CA LEU A 119 -0.15 1.12 24.65
C LEU A 119 1.18 1.64 25.20
N LEU A 120 1.81 2.59 24.49
CA LEU A 120 3.05 3.21 24.92
C LEU A 120 2.83 4.07 26.18
N LEU A 121 1.72 4.82 26.24
CA LEU A 121 1.31 5.62 27.39
C LEU A 121 0.90 4.75 28.59
N ASP A 122 0.21 3.63 28.36
CA ASP A 122 -0.15 2.68 29.41
C ASP A 122 1.08 2.02 30.03
N ARG A 123 2.09 1.68 29.22
CA ARG A 123 3.34 1.10 29.73
C ARG A 123 4.25 2.13 30.41
N ASN A 124 4.14 3.40 30.02
CA ASN A 124 4.92 4.49 30.58
C ASN A 124 3.97 5.53 31.21
N PRO A 125 3.37 5.25 32.39
CA PRO A 125 2.35 6.13 32.99
C PRO A 125 2.81 7.58 33.17
N LEU A 126 4.11 7.80 33.38
CA LEU A 126 4.71 9.14 33.47
C LEU A 126 4.51 9.97 32.18
N LEU A 127 4.44 9.31 31.02
CA LEU A 127 4.21 9.96 29.74
C LEU A 127 2.78 10.49 29.57
N LYS A 128 1.79 9.98 30.31
CA LYS A 128 0.41 10.49 30.26
C LYS A 128 0.31 11.96 30.66
N TRP A 129 1.26 12.42 31.48
CA TRP A 129 1.37 13.81 31.92
C TRP A 129 2.28 14.66 31.03
N LEU A 130 3.02 14.03 30.11
CA LEU A 130 4.10 14.63 29.31
C LEU A 130 3.88 14.45 27.80
N SER A 131 2.63 14.17 27.40
CA SER A 131 2.23 13.70 26.06
C SER A 131 2.84 14.46 24.88
N ASP A 132 3.18 15.73 25.08
CA ASP A 132 3.72 16.64 24.06
C ASP A 132 5.18 17.09 24.30
N ASN A 133 5.79 16.69 25.42
CA ASN A 133 7.13 17.13 25.82
C ASN A 133 7.98 15.95 26.31
N LEU A 134 8.58 15.22 25.36
CA LEU A 134 9.59 14.23 25.68
C LEU A 134 10.95 14.90 25.91
N TYR A 135 11.68 14.44 26.92
CA TYR A 135 13.01 14.94 27.22
C TYR A 135 14.07 14.12 26.49
N VAL A 136 15.07 14.79 25.89
CA VAL A 136 16.22 14.09 25.30
C VAL A 136 16.94 13.28 26.38
N GLY A 137 17.24 12.02 26.08
CA GLY A 137 17.83 11.07 27.02
C GLY A 137 16.80 10.32 27.89
N GLN A 138 15.52 10.67 27.83
CA GLN A 138 14.46 9.95 28.53
C GLN A 138 14.34 8.52 27.99
N VAL A 139 14.25 7.53 28.87
CA VAL A 139 14.02 6.14 28.47
C VAL A 139 12.52 5.85 28.42
N VAL A 140 12.07 5.32 27.29
CA VAL A 140 10.71 4.85 27.04
C VAL A 140 10.73 3.33 26.93
N TYR A 141 9.90 2.67 27.73
CA TYR A 141 9.73 1.23 27.72
C TYR A 141 8.71 0.84 26.67
N ILE A 142 9.14 0.10 25.65
CA ILE A 142 8.31 -0.22 24.49
C ILE A 142 7.94 -1.70 24.53
N PRO A 143 6.65 -2.00 24.65
CA PRO A 143 6.16 -3.37 24.75
C PRO A 143 5.97 -3.96 23.33
N VAL A 144 7.05 -4.46 22.71
CA VAL A 144 7.05 -5.07 21.36
C VAL A 144 6.58 -6.53 21.40
N ALA A 145 5.86 -6.96 20.36
CA ALA A 145 5.52 -8.36 20.17
C ALA A 145 6.73 -9.09 19.58
N GLY A 146 7.21 -10.14 20.25
CA GLY A 146 8.48 -10.79 19.94
C GLY A 146 8.72 -11.05 18.45
N GLY A 147 9.85 -10.52 17.99
CA GLY A 147 10.31 -10.45 16.61
C GLY A 147 11.22 -9.22 16.45
N PRO A 148 12.24 -9.23 15.56
CA PRO A 148 13.00 -8.02 15.27
C PRO A 148 12.00 -6.90 14.88
N PRO A 149 12.19 -5.65 15.34
CA PRO A 149 11.27 -4.57 15.05
C PRO A 149 11.06 -4.52 13.54
N MET A 150 9.86 -4.88 13.07
CA MET A 150 9.46 -4.65 11.69
C MET A 150 9.58 -3.15 11.50
N GLN A 151 10.57 -2.74 10.73
CA GLN A 151 10.82 -1.34 10.46
C GLN A 151 9.54 -0.76 9.86
N ALA A 152 9.10 0.39 10.36
CA ALA A 152 7.87 1.05 9.89
C ALA A 152 7.82 1.19 8.35
N GLU A 153 9.00 1.24 7.72
CA GLU A 153 9.22 1.20 6.28
C GLU A 153 8.74 -0.11 5.62
N GLU A 154 8.93 -1.27 6.24
CA GLU A 154 8.53 -2.57 5.68
C GLU A 154 7.00 -2.76 5.73
N LEU A 155 6.34 -2.26 6.79
CA LEU A 155 4.87 -2.25 6.92
C LEU A 155 4.22 -1.27 5.93
N GLN A 156 4.82 -0.08 5.76
CA GLN A 156 4.40 0.87 4.73
C GLN A 156 4.63 0.34 3.33
N GLN A 157 5.78 -0.31 3.07
CA GLN A 157 6.05 -0.95 1.78
C GLN A 157 5.05 -2.06 1.49
N LYS A 158 4.72 -2.94 2.45
CA LYS A 158 3.70 -3.99 2.27
C LYS A 158 2.30 -3.42 2.05
N ARG A 159 1.91 -2.36 2.78
CA ARG A 159 0.64 -1.65 2.55
C ARG A 159 0.60 -0.96 1.18
N ASN A 160 1.64 -0.21 0.81
CA ASN A 160 1.73 0.51 -0.46
C ASN A 160 1.79 -0.44 -1.65
N THR A 161 2.51 -1.56 -1.54
CA THR A 161 2.54 -2.60 -2.59
C THR A 161 1.20 -3.30 -2.71
N THR A 162 0.50 -3.58 -1.61
CA THR A 162 -0.85 -4.16 -1.64
C THR A 162 -1.87 -3.17 -2.21
N GLN A 163 -1.76 -1.87 -1.88
CA GLN A 163 -2.64 -0.82 -2.39
C GLN A 163 -2.36 -0.49 -3.87
N ALA A 164 -1.10 -0.52 -4.30
CA ALA A 164 -0.70 -0.37 -5.69
C ALA A 164 -1.11 -1.57 -6.52
N ALA A 165 -0.93 -2.80 -6.01
CA ALA A 165 -1.37 -4.02 -6.67
C ALA A 165 -2.90 -4.06 -6.81
N SER A 166 -3.65 -3.68 -5.78
CA SER A 166 -5.11 -3.60 -5.86
C SER A 166 -5.59 -2.49 -6.79
N ARG A 167 -4.94 -1.33 -6.84
CA ARG A 167 -5.20 -0.30 -7.86
C ARG A 167 -4.93 -0.81 -9.27
N GLN A 168 -3.82 -1.53 -9.49
CA GLN A 168 -3.51 -2.13 -10.79
C GLN A 168 -4.52 -3.21 -11.20
N VAL A 169 -4.99 -4.02 -10.25
CA VAL A 169 -6.03 -5.03 -10.50
C VAL A 169 -7.37 -4.37 -10.83
N VAL A 170 -7.78 -3.35 -10.07
CA VAL A 170 -9.02 -2.60 -10.34
C VAL A 170 -8.93 -1.87 -11.68
N ALA A 171 -7.79 -1.25 -12.01
CA ALA A 171 -7.55 -0.63 -13.31
C ALA A 171 -7.60 -1.66 -14.46
N ARG A 172 -7.04 -2.87 -14.27
CA ARG A 172 -7.16 -3.96 -15.24
C ARG A 172 -8.59 -4.48 -15.39
N ILE A 173 -9.34 -4.58 -14.30
CA ILE A 173 -10.76 -5.00 -14.35
C ILE A 173 -11.61 -3.95 -15.07
N ARG A 174 -11.45 -2.67 -14.73
CA ARG A 174 -12.16 -1.56 -15.41
C ARG A 174 -11.74 -1.42 -16.87
N GLY A 175 -10.46 -1.62 -17.13
CA GLY A 175 -9.85 -1.56 -18.45
C GLY A 175 -9.91 -2.86 -19.25
N ARG A 176 -10.67 -3.89 -18.84
CA ARG A 176 -10.84 -5.09 -19.67
C ARG A 176 -11.52 -4.71 -20.98
N MET A 177 -10.96 -5.20 -22.08
CA MET A 177 -11.31 -4.87 -23.46
C MET A 177 -11.39 -6.14 -24.31
N ASP A 178 -12.18 -6.09 -25.36
CA ASP A 178 -12.23 -7.12 -26.40
C ASP A 178 -11.12 -6.90 -27.43
N TRP A 179 -10.80 -7.95 -28.19
CA TRP A 179 -9.83 -7.83 -29.27
C TRP A 179 -10.38 -6.92 -30.37
N PRO A 180 -9.63 -5.88 -30.79
CA PRO A 180 -10.09 -4.96 -31.84
C PRO A 180 -9.99 -5.56 -33.25
N VAL A 181 -9.37 -6.73 -33.39
CA VAL A 181 -9.27 -7.50 -34.62
C VAL A 181 -9.48 -8.98 -34.28
N GLU A 182 -10.49 -9.59 -34.88
CA GLU A 182 -10.76 -11.02 -34.70
C GLU A 182 -9.67 -11.87 -35.37
N GLY A 183 -9.22 -12.94 -34.70
CA GLY A 183 -8.16 -13.81 -35.22
C GLY A 183 -6.82 -13.09 -35.45
N ALA A 184 -6.53 -12.05 -34.69
CA ALA A 184 -5.31 -11.25 -34.87
C ALA A 184 -4.03 -12.05 -34.56
N THR A 185 -3.04 -11.92 -35.44
CA THR A 185 -1.64 -12.24 -35.15
C THR A 185 -0.92 -10.97 -34.69
N ILE A 186 -0.27 -11.02 -33.52
CA ILE A 186 0.60 -9.93 -33.06
C ILE A 186 1.90 -9.99 -33.86
N THR A 187 2.14 -9.00 -34.72
CA THR A 187 3.40 -8.88 -35.47
C THR A 187 4.45 -8.08 -34.68
N SER A 188 4.02 -7.37 -33.63
CA SER A 188 4.82 -6.37 -32.94
C SER A 188 4.23 -6.06 -31.55
N GLY A 189 5.00 -6.23 -30.47
CA GLY A 189 4.60 -5.89 -29.09
C GLY A 189 4.92 -4.46 -28.60
N PHE A 190 4.35 -4.07 -27.46
CA PHE A 190 4.62 -2.81 -26.78
C PHE A 190 6.05 -2.75 -26.18
N GLY A 191 6.69 -1.58 -26.20
CA GLY A 191 7.95 -1.32 -25.49
C GLY A 191 9.09 -0.76 -26.35
N THR A 192 10.25 -0.58 -25.73
CA THR A 192 11.43 0.01 -26.39
C THR A 192 12.07 -0.94 -27.39
N ARG A 193 12.31 -0.45 -28.62
CA ARG A 193 13.07 -1.13 -29.66
C ARG A 193 14.12 -0.18 -30.23
N TRP A 194 15.37 -0.60 -30.22
CA TRP A 194 16.48 0.17 -30.83
C TRP A 194 16.49 1.66 -30.42
N GLY A 195 16.18 1.95 -29.15
CA GLY A 195 16.11 3.30 -28.60
C GLY A 195 14.82 4.09 -28.88
N LYS A 196 13.88 3.57 -29.69
CA LYS A 196 12.55 4.17 -29.95
C LYS A 196 11.45 3.36 -29.25
N VAL A 197 10.55 4.03 -28.54
CA VAL A 197 9.43 3.38 -27.84
C VAL A 197 8.30 3.09 -28.84
N HIS A 198 7.93 1.81 -28.97
CA HIS A 198 6.71 1.39 -29.62
C HIS A 198 5.55 1.50 -28.62
N LYS A 199 4.62 2.42 -28.88
CA LYS A 199 3.58 2.85 -27.92
C LYS A 199 2.35 1.94 -27.89
N GLY A 200 2.30 0.94 -28.77
CA GLY A 200 1.16 0.04 -28.93
C GLY A 200 1.57 -1.37 -29.28
N VAL A 201 0.64 -2.11 -29.84
CA VAL A 201 0.84 -3.43 -30.45
C VAL A 201 0.37 -3.39 -31.89
N ASP A 202 1.07 -4.08 -32.79
CA ASP A 202 0.64 -4.20 -34.18
C ASP A 202 -0.05 -5.55 -34.38
N LEU A 203 -1.27 -5.47 -34.91
CA LEU A 203 -2.19 -6.60 -35.08
C LEU A 203 -2.45 -6.79 -36.57
N TRP A 204 -2.12 -7.98 -37.08
CA TRP A 204 -2.35 -8.38 -38.46
C TRP A 204 -3.42 -9.48 -38.54
N ASN A 205 -4.15 -9.52 -39.64
CA ASN A 205 -5.10 -10.57 -39.95
C ASN A 205 -5.03 -10.89 -41.46
N GLU A 206 -5.27 -12.15 -41.80
CA GLU A 206 -5.15 -12.67 -43.18
C GLU A 206 -6.05 -11.98 -44.21
N GLN A 207 -7.14 -11.34 -43.77
CA GLN A 207 -8.06 -10.62 -44.66
C GLN A 207 -7.55 -9.21 -45.02
N GLU A 208 -6.43 -8.76 -44.44
CA GLU A 208 -5.75 -7.49 -44.71
C GLU A 208 -6.73 -6.30 -44.84
N ALA A 209 -6.82 -5.70 -46.03
CA ALA A 209 -7.66 -4.53 -46.32
C ALA A 209 -9.18 -4.76 -46.14
N LYS A 210 -9.61 -6.01 -45.91
CA LYS A 210 -11.00 -6.40 -45.64
C LYS A 210 -11.24 -6.67 -44.16
N THR A 211 -10.19 -6.76 -43.33
CA THR A 211 -10.34 -7.01 -41.89
C THR A 211 -11.05 -5.83 -41.23
N PRO A 212 -12.20 -6.05 -40.57
CA PRO A 212 -12.86 -5.02 -39.78
C PRO A 212 -12.05 -4.71 -38.52
N ILE A 213 -11.97 -3.43 -38.17
CA ILE A 213 -11.42 -2.96 -36.90
C ILE A 213 -12.59 -2.63 -35.98
N LEU A 214 -12.62 -3.27 -34.82
CA LEU A 214 -13.70 -3.19 -33.85
C LEU A 214 -13.32 -2.30 -32.66
N ALA A 215 -14.32 -1.67 -32.05
CA ALA A 215 -14.16 -1.01 -30.77
C ALA A 215 -13.84 -2.04 -29.69
N ALA A 216 -12.67 -1.88 -29.06
CA ALA A 216 -12.20 -2.78 -28.00
C ALA A 216 -13.01 -2.62 -26.72
N LYS A 217 -13.68 -1.47 -26.54
CA LYS A 217 -14.54 -1.15 -25.41
C LYS A 217 -15.51 -0.04 -25.82
N ALA A 218 -16.69 -0.02 -25.22
CA ALA A 218 -17.65 1.07 -25.40
C ALA A 218 -17.01 2.42 -25.02
N GLY A 219 -17.34 3.47 -25.77
CA GLY A 219 -16.73 4.78 -25.58
C GLY A 219 -17.24 5.83 -26.56
N LYS A 220 -16.69 7.03 -26.44
CA LYS A 220 -16.98 8.15 -27.34
C LYS A 220 -15.82 8.39 -28.27
N VAL A 221 -16.09 8.50 -29.57
CA VAL A 221 -15.10 8.89 -30.58
C VAL A 221 -14.68 10.33 -30.33
N VAL A 222 -13.42 10.53 -29.91
CA VAL A 222 -12.86 11.88 -29.69
C VAL A 222 -12.07 12.37 -30.90
N GLU A 223 -11.54 11.45 -31.71
CA GLU A 223 -10.83 11.76 -32.96
C GLU A 223 -11.18 10.71 -34.03
N ALA A 224 -11.44 11.16 -35.25
CA ALA A 224 -11.69 10.31 -36.42
C ALA A 224 -11.23 11.04 -37.68
N GLY A 225 -10.14 10.60 -38.30
CA GLY A 225 -9.62 11.23 -39.52
C GLY A 225 -8.17 10.90 -39.80
N ALA A 226 -7.60 11.54 -40.83
CA ALA A 226 -6.17 11.49 -41.10
C ALA A 226 -5.49 12.54 -40.24
N ASN A 227 -5.04 12.19 -39.03
CA ASN A 227 -4.30 13.14 -38.22
C ASN A 227 -3.28 12.49 -37.29
N ARG A 228 -2.17 13.22 -37.12
CA ARG A 228 -0.89 12.89 -36.46
C ARG A 228 0.10 12.18 -37.38
N SER A 229 1.22 12.86 -37.63
CA SER A 229 2.34 12.35 -38.42
C SER A 229 2.75 10.96 -37.93
N GLY A 230 2.84 10.00 -38.85
CA GLY A 230 3.12 8.59 -38.57
C GLY A 230 1.88 7.69 -38.44
N TYR A 231 0.79 8.15 -37.82
CA TYR A 231 -0.39 7.29 -37.52
C TYR A 231 -1.32 7.05 -38.71
N GLY A 232 -1.29 7.92 -39.73
CA GLY A 232 -2.18 7.82 -40.88
C GLY A 232 -3.63 8.15 -40.52
N ARG A 233 -4.58 7.40 -41.10
CA ARG A 233 -5.99 7.49 -40.72
C ARG A 233 -6.18 6.75 -39.41
N MET A 234 -6.83 7.41 -38.45
CA MET A 234 -7.01 6.85 -37.13
C MET A 234 -8.35 7.23 -36.49
N VAL A 235 -8.73 6.41 -35.51
CA VAL A 235 -9.83 6.66 -34.56
C VAL A 235 -9.25 6.65 -33.15
N VAL A 236 -9.72 7.55 -32.29
CA VAL A 236 -9.46 7.52 -30.85
C VAL A 236 -10.79 7.44 -30.12
N LEU A 237 -10.91 6.46 -29.22
CA LEU A 237 -12.04 6.33 -28.31
C LEU A 237 -11.64 6.76 -26.89
N ASP A 238 -12.48 7.56 -26.26
CA ASP A 238 -12.45 7.84 -24.83
C ASP A 238 -13.46 6.95 -24.11
N HIS A 239 -12.98 6.22 -23.09
CA HIS A 239 -13.77 5.28 -22.29
C HIS A 239 -14.13 5.84 -20.90
N GLY A 240 -13.74 7.09 -20.61
CA GLY A 240 -13.85 7.69 -19.28
C GLY A 240 -12.68 7.32 -18.36
N ASP A 241 -12.62 7.96 -17.19
CA ASP A 241 -11.56 7.77 -16.17
C ASP A 241 -10.12 7.89 -16.73
N GLY A 242 -9.93 8.71 -17.77
CA GLY A 242 -8.62 8.91 -18.43
C GLY A 242 -8.18 7.76 -19.33
N LEU A 243 -9.01 6.74 -19.56
CA LEU A 243 -8.69 5.59 -20.38
C LEU A 243 -9.08 5.83 -21.85
N GLN A 244 -8.12 5.68 -22.76
CA GLN A 244 -8.34 5.85 -24.20
C GLN A 244 -7.75 4.70 -25.01
N THR A 245 -8.33 4.44 -26.17
CA THR A 245 -7.78 3.51 -27.18
C THR A 245 -7.57 4.20 -28.51
N PHE A 246 -6.46 3.86 -29.17
CA PHE A 246 -6.06 4.43 -30.44
C PHE A 246 -6.04 3.32 -31.50
N TYR A 247 -6.64 3.59 -32.65
CA TYR A 247 -6.75 2.68 -33.78
C TYR A 247 -6.16 3.34 -35.02
N ALA A 248 -4.95 2.97 -35.41
CA ALA A 248 -4.20 3.66 -36.46
C ALA A 248 -3.94 2.81 -37.71
N HIS A 249 -3.35 3.45 -38.72
CA HIS A 249 -3.08 2.92 -40.06
C HIS A 249 -4.33 2.46 -40.82
N MET A 250 -5.52 2.93 -40.45
CA MET A 250 -6.78 2.49 -41.04
C MET A 250 -6.85 2.79 -42.54
N ARG A 251 -7.52 1.94 -43.32
CA ARG A 251 -7.83 2.21 -44.74
C ARG A 251 -9.08 3.07 -44.85
N THR A 252 -10.11 2.73 -44.09
CA THR A 252 -11.41 3.42 -44.10
C THR A 252 -11.85 3.62 -42.66
N ILE A 253 -12.44 4.79 -42.38
CA ILE A 253 -13.08 5.11 -41.10
C ILE A 253 -14.59 5.17 -41.36
N LEU A 254 -15.37 4.50 -40.53
CA LEU A 254 -16.83 4.43 -40.63
C LEU A 254 -17.56 5.22 -39.53
N VAL A 255 -16.82 5.75 -38.56
CA VAL A 255 -17.33 6.54 -37.44
C VAL A 255 -16.94 8.00 -37.54
N THR A 256 -17.63 8.86 -36.79
CA THR A 256 -17.38 10.32 -36.78
C THR A 256 -17.06 10.82 -35.38
N SER A 257 -16.29 11.92 -35.29
CA SER A 257 -16.00 12.54 -33.98
C SER A 257 -17.30 12.94 -33.27
N GLY A 258 -17.39 12.61 -31.99
CA GLY A 258 -18.58 12.79 -31.16
C GLY A 258 -19.50 11.58 -31.07
N GLN A 259 -19.38 10.61 -31.98
CA GLN A 259 -20.21 9.38 -31.98
C GLN A 259 -19.90 8.51 -30.76
N SER A 260 -20.94 7.98 -30.11
CA SER A 260 -20.81 6.90 -29.14
C SER A 260 -20.81 5.54 -29.85
N VAL A 261 -19.97 4.62 -29.39
CA VAL A 261 -19.87 3.25 -29.90
C VAL A 261 -19.88 2.27 -28.74
N GLU A 262 -20.40 1.07 -28.97
CA GLU A 262 -20.34 -0.06 -28.05
C GLU A 262 -19.11 -0.93 -28.34
N ALA A 263 -18.73 -1.80 -27.40
CA ALA A 263 -17.70 -2.79 -27.66
C ALA A 263 -18.13 -3.72 -28.80
N GLY A 264 -17.23 -3.99 -29.74
CA GLY A 264 -17.50 -4.80 -30.94
C GLY A 264 -18.04 -4.03 -32.14
N ASP A 265 -18.41 -2.75 -31.99
CA ASP A 265 -18.84 -1.94 -33.13
C ASP A 265 -17.71 -1.75 -34.14
N VAL A 266 -18.03 -1.79 -35.44
CA VAL A 266 -17.05 -1.61 -36.50
C VAL A 266 -16.67 -0.13 -36.63
N LEU A 267 -15.42 0.20 -36.34
CA LEU A 267 -14.86 1.54 -36.47
C LEU A 267 -14.38 1.83 -37.90
N GLY A 268 -14.00 0.79 -38.62
CA GLY A 268 -13.47 0.89 -39.97
C GLY A 268 -12.75 -0.37 -40.42
N TYR A 269 -11.84 -0.22 -41.39
CA TYR A 269 -11.12 -1.35 -41.99
C TYR A 269 -9.61 -1.14 -41.90
N MET A 270 -8.89 -2.25 -41.69
CA MET A 270 -7.43 -2.28 -41.63
C MET A 270 -6.80 -1.71 -42.90
N GLY A 271 -5.68 -1.02 -42.74
CA GLY A 271 -4.97 -0.38 -43.83
C GLY A 271 -3.47 -0.36 -43.63
N GLN A 272 -2.85 0.55 -44.37
CA GLN A 272 -1.41 0.80 -44.39
C GLN A 272 -1.14 2.31 -44.57
N THR A 273 -2.03 3.15 -44.06
CA THR A 273 -1.88 4.61 -44.18
C THR A 273 -0.87 5.14 -43.15
N GLY A 274 -0.18 6.24 -43.45
CA GLY A 274 0.84 6.79 -42.54
C GLY A 274 2.21 6.11 -42.71
N ASP A 275 2.99 6.06 -41.64
CA ASP A 275 4.31 5.41 -41.59
C ASP A 275 4.13 3.93 -41.22
N SER A 276 3.79 3.11 -42.21
CA SER A 276 3.49 1.69 -42.06
C SER A 276 4.23 0.88 -43.12
N THR A 277 4.74 -0.29 -42.74
CA THR A 277 5.49 -1.21 -43.63
C THR A 277 4.63 -2.29 -44.29
N GLY A 278 3.33 -2.35 -43.96
CA GLY A 278 2.38 -3.33 -44.50
C GLY A 278 1.03 -3.25 -43.79
N TYR A 279 0.04 -4.04 -44.23
CA TYR A 279 -1.27 -4.05 -43.56
C TYR A 279 -1.13 -4.44 -42.09
N HIS A 280 -1.62 -3.61 -41.19
CA HIS A 280 -1.80 -3.93 -39.77
C HIS A 280 -2.64 -2.85 -39.11
N LEU A 281 -3.18 -3.16 -37.93
CA LEU A 281 -3.69 -2.17 -36.99
C LEU A 281 -2.59 -1.88 -35.97
N HIS A 282 -2.17 -0.62 -35.85
CA HIS A 282 -1.43 -0.17 -34.68
C HIS A 282 -2.43 0.21 -33.58
N PHE A 283 -2.47 -0.57 -32.51
CA PHE A 283 -3.41 -0.43 -31.40
C PHE A 283 -2.69 0.04 -30.14
N GLU A 284 -3.12 1.17 -29.58
CA GLU A 284 -2.62 1.65 -28.29
C GLU A 284 -3.73 1.69 -27.24
N VAL A 285 -3.33 1.50 -25.99
CA VAL A 285 -4.14 1.82 -24.81
C VAL A 285 -3.39 2.89 -24.04
N ARG A 286 -4.08 3.96 -23.64
CA ARG A 286 -3.51 5.05 -22.86
C ARG A 286 -4.30 5.27 -21.59
N GLN A 287 -3.59 5.49 -20.49
CA GLN A 287 -4.15 5.94 -19.22
C GLN A 287 -3.59 7.33 -18.94
N ASP A 288 -4.47 8.32 -18.85
CA ASP A 288 -4.11 9.73 -18.67
C ASP A 288 -3.06 10.18 -19.70
N ASP A 289 -3.31 9.88 -20.98
CA ASP A 289 -2.44 10.12 -22.14
C ASP A 289 -1.09 9.35 -22.15
N VAL A 290 -0.80 8.53 -21.13
CA VAL A 290 0.41 7.71 -21.08
C VAL A 290 0.17 6.35 -21.74
N PRO A 291 0.92 5.97 -22.79
CA PRO A 291 0.82 4.64 -23.39
C PRO A 291 1.17 3.53 -22.42
N ILE A 292 0.31 2.53 -22.33
CA ILE A 292 0.49 1.32 -21.53
C ILE A 292 0.37 0.08 -22.41
N ASN A 293 1.02 -1.01 -22.01
CA ASN A 293 0.94 -2.27 -22.76
C ASN A 293 -0.53 -2.71 -22.89
N PRO A 294 -1.09 -2.83 -24.11
CA PRO A 294 -2.48 -3.24 -24.33
C PRO A 294 -2.77 -4.69 -23.94
N LEU A 295 -1.80 -5.60 -24.09
CA LEU A 295 -2.03 -7.05 -24.01
C LEU A 295 -2.64 -7.54 -22.68
N PRO A 296 -2.26 -7.02 -21.50
CA PRO A 296 -2.88 -7.42 -20.23
C PRO A 296 -4.36 -7.03 -20.08
N TYR A 297 -4.87 -6.17 -20.95
CA TYR A 297 -6.25 -5.65 -20.90
C TYR A 297 -7.17 -6.33 -21.92
N LEU A 298 -6.61 -6.96 -22.96
CA LEU A 298 -7.35 -7.70 -23.98
C LEU A 298 -7.77 -9.08 -23.43
N GLY A 299 -9.07 -9.28 -23.25
CA GLY A 299 -9.64 -10.55 -22.82
C GLY A 299 -9.48 -11.63 -23.89
N ARG A 300 -9.06 -12.84 -23.50
CA ARG A 300 -9.22 -14.02 -24.35
C ARG A 300 -10.65 -14.54 -24.29
#